data_AF-A0A5N6WVX6-F1
#
_entry.id   AF-A0A5N6WVX6-F1
#
_cell.length_a   1.000
_cell.length_b   1.000
_cell.length_c   1.000
_cell.angle_alpha   90.00
_cell.angle_beta   90.00
_cell.angle_gamma   90.00
#
_symmetry.space_group_name_H-M   'P 1'
#
loop_
_entity.id
_entity.type
_entity.pdbx_description
1 polymer ?
#
loop_
_entity_poly.entity_id
_entity_poly.type
_entity_poly.pdbx_seq_one_letter_code
_entity_poly.pdbx_strand_id
1 'polypeptide(L)'
;MTMDNSATFHEFLTSDFVSLQALNSTRVFKVHKALLDAKCKAVASAFNGNFTERQNGVYTFADTAEETLARFLEWAYRGDYAEPVVKRKDTTSDKVKEDAASDQLDILDHPLIAHMALYIFSEVYIVPNLKKLVFAKIKAAIEVMNKPHTADDRRGVISLLKLVYTTIPANKSSEELQEWLTHYTAYSLEELRGQPSFNDVLRLCPDLASKILSRVNPANSPPWPRGWVNL
;
A
#
# COMPACT_ATOMS: atom_id res chain seq x y z
N MET A 1 13.60 16.94 25.90
CA MET A 1 13.66 15.77 26.79
C MET A 1 12.35 15.00 26.59
N THR A 2 12.30 14.12 25.60
CA THR A 2 11.09 13.35 25.28
C THR A 2 11.14 12.05 26.06
N MET A 3 10.26 11.91 27.05
CA MET A 3 10.05 10.63 27.73
C MET A 3 9.46 9.65 26.72
N ASP A 4 10.31 8.77 26.22
CA ASP A 4 9.90 7.55 25.53
C ASP A 4 9.26 6.65 26.58
N ASN A 5 7.95 6.78 26.76
CA ASN A 5 7.19 5.99 27.71
C ASN A 5 6.95 4.60 27.10
N SER A 6 8.03 3.84 26.97
CA SER A 6 7.96 2.42 26.63
C SER A 6 7.41 1.70 27.85
N ALA A 7 6.08 1.52 27.91
CA ALA A 7 5.47 0.59 28.86
C ALA A 7 6.24 -0.73 28.82
N THR A 8 6.58 -1.28 29.98
CA THR A 8 7.30 -2.56 30.01
C THR A 8 6.42 -3.65 29.42
N PHE A 9 7.02 -4.69 28.83
CA PHE A 9 6.26 -5.78 28.19
C PHE A 9 5.21 -6.39 29.14
N HIS A 10 5.52 -6.43 30.43
CA HIS A 10 4.59 -6.91 31.46
C HIS A 10 3.42 -5.95 31.72
N GLU A 11 3.65 -4.63 31.71
CA GLU A 11 2.61 -3.62 31.99
C GLU A 11 1.47 -3.68 30.98
N PHE A 12 1.75 -3.83 29.69
CA PHE A 12 0.67 -3.87 28.71
C PHE A 12 -0.11 -5.18 28.74
N LEU A 13 0.51 -6.32 29.10
CA LEU A 13 -0.18 -7.60 29.22
C LEU A 13 -1.22 -7.62 30.36
N THR A 14 -1.05 -6.74 31.34
CA THR A 14 -2.00 -6.58 32.45
C THR A 14 -3.04 -5.48 32.20
N SER A 15 -2.96 -4.78 31.06
CA SER A 15 -3.89 -3.70 30.74
C SER A 15 -5.23 -4.21 30.21
N ASP A 16 -6.28 -3.39 30.37
CA ASP A 16 -7.60 -3.67 29.83
C ASP A 16 -7.58 -3.87 28.30
N PHE A 17 -8.61 -4.51 27.78
CA PHE A 17 -8.79 -4.70 26.34
C PHE A 17 -9.73 -3.66 25.74
N VAL A 18 -9.39 -3.21 24.55
CA VAL A 18 -10.31 -2.52 23.64
C VAL A 18 -10.48 -3.34 22.36
N SER A 19 -11.53 -3.05 21.60
CA SER A 19 -11.88 -3.79 20.40
C SER A 19 -11.67 -2.95 19.14
N LEU A 20 -11.12 -3.57 18.10
CA LEU A 20 -10.93 -2.98 16.78
C LEU A 20 -11.67 -3.83 15.74
N GLN A 21 -12.36 -3.20 14.79
CA GLN A 21 -13.04 -3.90 13.71
C GLN A 21 -13.10 -3.07 12.42
N ALA A 22 -13.16 -3.73 11.27
CA ALA A 22 -13.48 -3.07 10.00
C ALA A 22 -15.01 -2.88 9.87
N LEU A 23 -15.47 -1.80 9.24
CA LEU A 23 -16.89 -1.42 9.18
C LEU A 23 -17.85 -2.52 8.71
N ASN A 24 -17.42 -3.35 7.77
CA ASN A 24 -18.23 -4.44 7.20
C ASN A 24 -17.74 -5.83 7.60
N SER A 25 -16.92 -5.94 8.64
CA SER A 25 -16.41 -7.22 9.14
C SER A 25 -17.24 -7.69 10.35
N THR A 26 -17.46 -9.00 10.41
CA THR A 26 -18.03 -9.66 11.60
C THR A 26 -16.95 -10.02 12.63
N ARG A 27 -15.66 -9.86 12.28
CA ARG A 27 -14.53 -10.16 13.13
C ARG A 27 -14.15 -8.95 13.97
N VAL A 28 -14.05 -9.19 15.27
CA VAL A 28 -13.61 -8.20 16.25
C VAL A 28 -12.26 -8.63 16.82
N PHE A 29 -11.28 -7.74 16.74
CA PHE A 29 -9.97 -7.96 17.32
C PHE A 29 -9.86 -7.30 18.68
N LYS A 30 -9.55 -8.08 19.72
CA LYS A 30 -9.24 -7.55 21.05
C LYS A 30 -7.76 -7.22 21.13
N VAL A 31 -7.44 -6.02 21.62
CA VAL A 31 -6.06 -5.55 21.80
C VAL A 31 -5.90 -4.93 23.17
N HIS A 32 -4.74 -5.16 23.79
CA HIS A 32 -4.38 -4.52 25.05
C HIS A 32 -4.31 -3.01 24.86
N LYS A 33 -5.01 -2.25 25.70
CA LYS A 33 -5.15 -0.80 25.59
C LYS A 33 -3.80 -0.11 25.65
N ALA A 34 -2.93 -0.50 26.60
CA ALA A 34 -1.60 0.08 26.73
C ALA A 34 -0.71 -0.19 25.51
N LEU A 35 -0.88 -1.34 24.84
CA LEU A 35 -0.19 -1.62 23.57
C LEU A 35 -0.68 -0.68 22.46
N LEU A 36 -1.99 -0.48 22.36
CA LEU A 36 -2.57 0.42 21.37
C LEU A 36 -2.14 1.88 21.62
N ASP A 37 -2.14 2.34 22.88
CA ASP A 37 -1.65 3.67 23.29
C ASP A 37 -0.18 3.87 22.87
N ALA A 38 0.67 2.85 23.03
CA ALA A 38 2.07 2.90 22.64
C ALA A 38 2.28 2.89 21.11
N LYS A 39 1.48 2.12 20.37
CA LYS A 39 1.70 1.86 18.94
C LYS A 39 0.92 2.78 18.00
N CYS A 40 -0.26 3.27 18.40
CA CYS A 40 -1.12 4.08 17.55
C CYS A 40 -1.95 5.08 18.37
N LYS A 41 -1.33 6.22 18.69
CA LYS A 41 -1.97 7.29 19.48
C LYS A 41 -3.25 7.82 18.86
N ALA A 42 -3.32 7.89 17.53
CA ALA A 42 -4.50 8.38 16.82
C ALA A 42 -5.75 7.56 17.19
N VAL A 43 -5.68 6.24 17.06
CA VAL A 43 -6.78 5.33 17.41
C VAL A 43 -6.98 5.28 18.93
N ALA A 44 -5.89 5.22 19.70
CA ALA A 44 -5.98 5.11 21.16
C ALA A 44 -6.69 6.32 21.81
N SER A 45 -6.51 7.52 21.25
CA SER A 45 -7.18 8.74 21.73
C SER A 45 -8.71 8.66 21.70
N ALA A 46 -9.29 7.88 20.78
CA ALA A 46 -10.74 7.68 20.69
C ALA A 46 -11.31 7.00 21.96
N PHE A 47 -10.51 6.16 22.63
CA PHE A 47 -10.89 5.49 23.87
C PHE A 47 -10.64 6.32 25.14
N ASN A 48 -9.86 7.40 25.03
CA ASN A 48 -9.49 8.24 26.16
C ASN A 48 -10.36 9.52 26.26
N GLY A 49 -11.01 9.93 25.16
CA GLY A 49 -11.93 11.08 25.10
C GLY A 49 -13.37 10.79 25.54
N ASN A 50 -14.33 11.63 25.13
CA ASN A 50 -15.77 11.45 25.35
C ASN A 50 -16.49 10.95 24.07
N PHE A 51 -15.80 10.15 23.27
CA PHE A 51 -16.33 9.65 22.01
C PHE A 51 -17.15 8.36 22.19
N THR A 52 -17.96 8.02 21.19
CA THR A 52 -18.81 6.82 21.18
C THR A 52 -17.99 5.55 21.32
N GLU A 53 -16.77 5.54 20.80
CA GLU A 53 -15.83 4.42 20.89
C GLU A 53 -15.42 4.10 22.33
N ARG A 54 -15.32 5.11 23.20
CA ARG A 54 -15.07 4.87 24.63
C ARG A 54 -16.25 4.21 25.31
N GLN A 55 -17.48 4.63 24.98
CA GLN A 55 -18.70 4.06 25.57
C GLN A 55 -18.91 2.62 25.11
N ASN A 56 -18.65 2.35 23.82
CA ASN A 56 -18.86 1.04 23.22
C ASN A 56 -17.66 0.09 23.40
N GLY A 57 -16.47 0.62 23.72
CA GLY A 57 -15.23 -0.14 23.80
C GLY A 57 -14.72 -0.68 22.45
N VAL A 58 -15.24 -0.15 21.33
CA VAL A 58 -14.93 -0.59 19.97
C VAL A 58 -14.60 0.62 19.09
N TYR A 59 -13.48 0.55 18.36
CA TYR A 59 -13.18 1.46 17.25
C TYR A 59 -13.46 0.77 15.91
N THR A 60 -14.26 1.40 15.06
CA THR A 60 -14.64 0.86 13.75
C THR A 60 -13.95 1.63 12.63
N PHE A 61 -13.15 0.94 11.83
CA PHE A 61 -12.43 1.52 10.70
C PHE A 61 -13.31 1.51 9.45
N ALA A 62 -13.67 2.69 8.92
CA ALA A 62 -14.49 2.83 7.71
C ALA A 62 -13.75 2.36 6.45
N ASP A 63 -12.50 2.79 6.28
CA ASP A 63 -11.73 2.61 5.04
C ASP A 63 -10.57 1.61 5.19
N THR A 64 -10.62 0.72 6.19
CA THR A 64 -9.58 -0.29 6.42
C THR A 64 -10.15 -1.69 6.40
N ALA A 65 -9.62 -2.55 5.52
CA ALA A 65 -9.98 -3.95 5.45
C ALA A 65 -9.52 -4.74 6.69
N GLU A 66 -10.26 -5.80 7.04
CA GLU A 66 -9.94 -6.72 8.15
C GLU A 66 -8.50 -7.23 8.08
N GLU A 67 -8.05 -7.61 6.88
CA GLU A 67 -6.71 -8.14 6.61
C GLU A 67 -5.59 -7.12 6.88
N THR A 68 -5.86 -5.83 6.67
CA THR A 68 -4.92 -4.75 7.00
C THR A 68 -4.86 -4.55 8.52
N LEU A 69 -6.00 -4.62 9.21
CA LEU A 69 -6.06 -4.57 10.68
C LEU A 69 -5.32 -5.74 11.31
N ALA A 70 -5.48 -6.95 10.77
CA ALA A 70 -4.78 -8.14 11.26
C ALA A 70 -3.24 -7.97 11.18
N ARG A 71 -2.72 -7.45 10.05
CA ARG A 71 -1.28 -7.17 9.89
C ARG A 71 -0.78 -6.04 10.80
N PHE A 72 -1.57 -4.98 10.96
CA PHE A 72 -1.27 -3.93 11.91
C PHE A 72 -1.12 -4.50 13.33
N LEU A 73 -2.05 -5.35 13.76
CA LEU A 73 -2.02 -5.97 15.08
C LEU A 73 -0.85 -6.94 15.23
N GLU A 74 -0.58 -7.77 14.22
CA GLU A 74 0.59 -8.66 14.23
C GLU A 74 1.88 -7.85 14.43
N TRP A 75 2.07 -6.77 13.67
CA TRP A 75 3.19 -5.85 13.86
C TRP A 75 3.20 -5.19 15.24
N ALA A 76 2.05 -4.76 15.74
CA ALA A 76 1.97 -4.13 17.05
C ALA A 76 2.51 -5.05 18.15
N TYR A 77 2.19 -6.35 18.09
CA TYR A 77 2.64 -7.34 19.07
C TYR A 77 4.06 -7.86 18.81
N ARG A 78 4.45 -8.09 17.56
CA ARG A 78 5.70 -8.80 17.22
C ARG A 78 6.83 -7.89 16.74
N GLY A 79 6.50 -6.65 16.37
CA GLY A 79 7.42 -5.74 15.68
C GLY A 79 7.55 -6.02 14.18
N ASP A 80 6.92 -7.07 13.66
CA ASP A 80 6.87 -7.44 12.25
C ASP A 80 5.51 -8.08 11.90
N TYR A 81 5.19 -8.18 10.61
CA TYR A 81 3.99 -8.84 10.10
C TYR A 81 4.32 -9.81 8.98
N ALA A 82 3.51 -10.87 8.86
CA ALA A 82 3.71 -11.92 7.87
C ALA A 82 3.60 -11.38 6.44
N GLU A 83 4.47 -11.91 5.56
CA GLU A 83 4.39 -11.58 4.14
C GLU A 83 3.03 -12.00 3.57
N PRO A 84 2.37 -11.13 2.79
CA PRO A 84 1.10 -11.47 2.18
C PRO A 84 1.25 -12.69 1.25
N VAL A 85 0.47 -13.73 1.51
CA VAL A 85 0.49 -14.95 0.70
C VAL A 85 -0.25 -14.69 -0.61
N VAL A 86 0.37 -15.02 -1.75
CA VAL A 86 -0.30 -15.04 -3.06
C VAL A 86 -1.33 -16.17 -3.04
N LYS A 87 -2.61 -15.85 -2.95
CA LYS A 87 -3.68 -16.83 -3.16
C LYS A 87 -3.79 -17.09 -4.66
N ARG A 88 -2.94 -17.96 -5.20
CA ARG A 88 -3.13 -18.45 -6.58
C ARG A 88 -4.45 -19.23 -6.60
N LYS A 89 -5.49 -18.66 -7.21
CA LYS A 89 -6.66 -19.45 -7.61
C LYS A 89 -6.22 -20.38 -8.72
N ASP A 90 -5.89 -21.61 -8.36
CA ASP A 90 -5.86 -22.71 -9.33
C ASP A 90 -7.30 -22.95 -9.79
N THR A 91 -7.71 -22.30 -10.87
CA THR A 91 -8.92 -22.68 -11.60
C THR A 91 -8.67 -22.59 -13.10
N THR A 92 -8.34 -23.74 -13.67
CA THR A 92 -8.79 -24.14 -15.00
C THR A 92 -10.31 -23.94 -15.11
N SER A 93 -10.74 -22.87 -15.77
CA SER A 93 -11.91 -22.87 -16.66
C SER A 93 -12.03 -21.52 -17.37
N ASP A 94 -12.00 -21.59 -18.70
CA ASP A 94 -12.38 -20.51 -19.61
C ASP A 94 -13.77 -19.93 -19.28
N LYS A 95 -13.86 -18.59 -19.25
CA LYS A 95 -14.63 -17.77 -20.21
C LYS A 95 -14.49 -16.29 -19.85
N VAL A 96 -13.85 -15.56 -20.76
CA VAL A 96 -13.81 -14.10 -20.78
C VAL A 96 -15.20 -13.57 -21.12
N LYS A 97 -15.72 -12.67 -20.28
CA LYS A 97 -16.51 -11.53 -20.73
C LYS A 97 -15.85 -10.29 -20.18
N GLU A 98 -15.15 -9.58 -21.05
CA GLU A 98 -14.92 -8.15 -20.91
C GLU A 98 -16.28 -7.47 -20.96
N ASP A 99 -16.64 -6.75 -19.89
CA ASP A 99 -17.53 -5.60 -19.95
C ASP A 99 -17.32 -4.70 -18.73
N ALA A 100 -17.14 -3.41 -19.05
CA ALA A 100 -17.43 -2.20 -18.27
C ALA A 100 -16.87 -2.03 -16.83
N ALA A 101 -15.99 -1.02 -16.71
CA ALA A 101 -15.90 -0.05 -15.61
C ALA A 101 -16.56 -0.44 -14.28
N SER A 102 -15.86 -1.23 -13.48
CA SER A 102 -16.07 -1.27 -12.03
C SER A 102 -14.86 -0.60 -11.39
N ASP A 103 -15.07 0.63 -10.92
CA ASP A 103 -14.10 1.47 -10.22
C ASP A 103 -13.89 1.07 -8.75
N GLN A 104 -14.30 -0.15 -8.38
CA GLN A 104 -13.94 -0.73 -7.10
C GLN A 104 -12.60 -1.44 -7.28
N LEU A 105 -11.70 -1.24 -6.32
CA LEU A 105 -10.47 -2.00 -6.17
C LEU A 105 -10.83 -3.49 -6.03
N ASP A 106 -11.17 -4.14 -7.14
CA ASP A 106 -11.42 -5.57 -7.20
C ASP A 106 -10.14 -6.22 -6.72
N ILE A 107 -10.30 -6.77 -5.51
CA ILE A 107 -9.35 -7.43 -4.62
C ILE A 107 -8.20 -8.01 -5.43
N LEU A 108 -7.18 -7.18 -5.64
CA LEU A 108 -5.95 -7.64 -6.25
C LEU A 108 -5.22 -8.38 -5.14
N ASP A 109 -5.33 -9.70 -5.15
CA ASP A 109 -4.60 -10.66 -4.29
C ASP A 109 -3.09 -10.66 -4.63
N HIS A 110 -2.49 -9.47 -4.72
CA HIS A 110 -1.08 -9.27 -4.98
C HIS A 110 -0.38 -8.77 -3.70
N PRO A 111 0.77 -9.33 -3.30
CA PRO A 111 1.44 -8.96 -2.05
C PRO A 111 1.75 -7.48 -1.90
N LEU A 112 2.12 -6.81 -3.00
CA LEU A 112 2.35 -5.36 -3.01
C LEU A 112 1.13 -4.54 -2.58
N ILE A 113 -0.10 -5.01 -2.85
CA ILE A 113 -1.32 -4.27 -2.48
C ILE A 113 -1.61 -4.40 -0.99
N ALA A 114 -1.36 -5.57 -0.41
CA ALA A 114 -1.47 -5.74 1.03
C ALA A 114 -0.44 -4.87 1.78
N HIS A 115 0.80 -4.78 1.28
CA HIS A 115 1.79 -3.84 1.81
C HIS A 115 1.32 -2.39 1.63
N MET A 116 0.79 -2.03 0.47
CA MET A 116 0.33 -0.66 0.21
C MET A 116 -0.85 -0.25 1.10
N ALA A 117 -1.82 -1.14 1.32
CA ALA A 117 -2.94 -0.90 2.20
C ALA A 117 -2.47 -0.63 3.64
N LEU A 118 -1.45 -1.36 4.11
CA LEU A 118 -0.85 -1.13 5.42
C LEU A 118 -0.02 0.17 5.47
N TYR A 119 0.60 0.56 4.35
CA TYR A 119 1.27 1.86 4.23
C TYR A 119 0.26 3.01 4.34
N ILE A 120 -0.84 2.95 3.59
CA ILE A 120 -1.94 3.94 3.66
C ILE A 120 -2.47 4.01 5.09
N PHE A 121 -2.75 2.87 5.72
CA PHE A 121 -3.17 2.81 7.12
C PHE A 121 -2.18 3.54 8.03
N SER A 122 -0.89 3.25 7.88
CA SER A 122 0.16 3.87 8.71
C SER A 122 0.31 5.37 8.47
N GLU A 123 -0.03 5.88 7.28
CA GLU A 123 -0.07 7.31 7.00
C GLU A 123 -1.30 7.97 7.64
N VAL A 124 -2.49 7.41 7.40
CA VAL A 124 -3.78 7.93 7.90
C VAL A 124 -3.80 7.99 9.43
N TYR A 125 -3.31 6.93 10.08
CA TYR A 125 -3.30 6.82 11.54
C TYR A 125 -1.98 7.26 12.18
N ILE A 126 -1.08 7.86 11.40
CA ILE A 126 0.17 8.47 11.86
C ILE A 126 0.97 7.47 12.72
N VAL A 127 1.38 6.36 12.10
CA VAL A 127 2.17 5.27 12.72
C VAL A 127 3.54 5.17 12.04
N PRO A 128 4.52 6.05 12.36
CA PRO A 128 5.74 6.21 11.57
C PRO A 128 6.63 4.96 11.53
N ASN A 129 6.72 4.23 12.64
CA ASN A 129 7.54 3.01 12.71
C ASN A 129 6.99 1.89 11.82
N LEU A 130 5.67 1.73 11.78
CA LEU A 130 5.03 0.79 10.85
C LEU A 130 5.23 1.26 9.41
N LYS A 131 4.99 2.54 9.15
CA LYS A 131 5.18 3.12 7.82
C LYS A 131 6.56 2.85 7.24
N LYS A 132 7.61 3.07 8.05
CA LYS A 132 9.01 2.81 7.68
C LYS A 132 9.25 1.33 7.38
N LEU A 133 8.72 0.43 8.22
CA LEU A 133 8.84 -1.01 8.01
C LEU A 133 8.14 -1.45 6.71
N VAL A 134 6.90 -1.00 6.51
CA VAL A 134 6.12 -1.34 5.32
C VAL A 134 6.82 -0.84 4.06
N PHE A 135 7.38 0.37 4.07
CA PHE A 135 8.15 0.86 2.93
C PHE A 135 9.37 -0.02 2.63
N ALA A 136 10.10 -0.46 3.67
CA ALA A 136 11.21 -1.38 3.48
C ALA A 136 10.75 -2.71 2.85
N LYS A 137 9.60 -3.25 3.25
CA LYS A 137 9.02 -4.47 2.68
C LYS A 137 8.52 -4.29 1.24
N ILE A 138 7.94 -3.14 0.90
CA ILE A 138 7.61 -2.80 -0.50
C ILE A 138 8.86 -2.83 -1.37
N LYS A 139 9.94 -2.17 -0.93
CA LYS A 139 11.22 -2.15 -1.66
C LYS A 139 11.79 -3.56 -1.82
N ALA A 140 11.86 -4.33 -0.74
CA ALA A 140 12.37 -5.70 -0.78
C ALA A 140 11.55 -6.60 -1.73
N ALA A 141 10.21 -6.50 -1.70
CA ALA A 141 9.35 -7.26 -2.60
C ALA A 141 9.59 -6.89 -4.08
N ILE A 142 9.79 -5.61 -4.38
CA ILE A 142 10.08 -5.13 -5.72
C ILE A 142 11.51 -5.48 -6.16
N GLU A 143 12.49 -5.44 -5.26
CA GLU A 143 13.86 -5.87 -5.53
C GLU A 143 13.94 -7.36 -5.89
N VAL A 144 13.20 -8.21 -5.16
CA VAL A 144 13.09 -9.65 -5.47
C VAL A 144 12.40 -9.87 -6.83
N MET A 145 11.39 -9.07 -7.15
CA MET A 145 10.71 -9.10 -8.45
C MET A 145 11.63 -8.64 -9.58
N ASN A 146 12.54 -7.70 -9.31
CA ASN A 146 13.40 -6.99 -10.26
C ASN A 146 12.62 -6.23 -11.34
N LYS A 147 12.00 -6.94 -12.29
CA LYS A 147 11.12 -6.37 -13.32
C LYS A 147 9.79 -7.15 -13.37
N PRO A 148 8.65 -6.49 -13.62
CA PRO A 148 7.35 -7.14 -13.62
C PRO A 148 7.15 -7.92 -14.93
N HIS A 149 7.68 -9.13 -14.99
CA HIS A 149 7.62 -9.96 -16.20
C HIS A 149 6.27 -10.64 -16.39
N THR A 150 5.60 -11.04 -15.30
CA THR A 150 4.29 -11.69 -15.38
C THR A 150 3.16 -10.68 -15.46
N ALA A 151 2.00 -11.09 -15.98
CA ALA A 151 0.82 -10.23 -16.01
C ALA A 151 0.36 -9.84 -14.60
N ASP A 152 0.59 -10.71 -13.61
CA ASP A 152 0.22 -10.43 -12.22
C ASP A 152 1.12 -9.39 -11.57
N ASP A 153 2.44 -9.51 -11.77
CA ASP A 153 3.41 -8.52 -11.29
C ASP A 153 3.14 -7.14 -11.89
N ARG A 154 2.85 -7.08 -13.21
CA ARG A 154 2.52 -5.82 -13.89
C ARG A 154 1.28 -5.18 -13.28
N ARG A 155 0.20 -5.94 -13.07
CA ARG A 155 -1.00 -5.44 -12.40
C ARG A 155 -0.69 -4.99 -10.97
N GLY A 156 0.11 -5.75 -10.22
CA GLY A 156 0.56 -5.41 -8.87
C GLY A 156 1.24 -4.05 -8.81
N VAL A 157 2.20 -3.81 -9.70
CA VAL A 157 2.92 -2.53 -9.80
C VAL A 157 2.01 -1.40 -10.26
N ILE A 158 1.15 -1.62 -11.26
CA ILE A 158 0.22 -0.59 -11.77
C ILE A 158 -0.77 -0.16 -10.68
N SER A 159 -1.33 -1.12 -9.95
CA SER A 159 -2.25 -0.85 -8.84
C SER A 159 -1.55 -0.16 -7.67
N LEU A 160 -0.29 -0.52 -7.38
CA LEU A 160 0.54 0.19 -6.40
C LEU A 160 0.70 1.68 -6.79
N LEU A 161 1.01 1.96 -8.05
CA LEU A 161 1.13 3.33 -8.56
C LEU A 161 -0.20 4.09 -8.47
N LYS A 162 -1.32 3.47 -8.88
CA LYS A 162 -2.65 4.09 -8.76
C LYS A 162 -2.89 4.52 -7.31
N LEU A 163 -2.77 3.59 -6.36
CA LEU A 163 -3.03 3.85 -4.93
C LEU A 163 -2.14 4.95 -4.35
N VAL A 164 -0.83 4.92 -4.63
CA VAL A 164 0.10 5.90 -4.08
C VAL A 164 -0.21 7.32 -4.56
N TYR A 165 -0.58 7.48 -5.83
CA TYR A 165 -0.80 8.80 -6.43
C TYR A 165 -2.24 9.31 -6.30
N THR A 166 -3.22 8.44 -6.02
CA THR A 166 -4.62 8.86 -5.83
C THR A 166 -5.04 8.96 -4.37
N THR A 167 -4.43 8.18 -3.47
CA THR A 167 -4.91 8.05 -2.09
C THR A 167 -4.05 8.82 -1.09
N ILE A 168 -2.77 9.06 -1.40
CA ILE A 168 -1.85 9.71 -0.47
C ILE A 168 -1.54 11.13 -0.95
N PRO A 169 -1.83 12.17 -0.15
CA PRO A 169 -1.45 13.53 -0.49
C PRO A 169 0.06 13.62 -0.73
N ALA A 170 0.48 14.36 -1.77
CA ALA A 170 1.89 14.67 -2.01
C ALA A 170 2.40 15.59 -0.88
N ASN A 171 2.97 14.98 0.16
CA ASN A 171 3.58 15.65 1.28
C ASN A 171 4.99 15.07 1.48
N LYS A 172 5.82 15.70 2.32
CA LYS A 172 7.20 15.21 2.57
C LYS A 172 7.26 13.76 3.09
N SER A 173 6.20 13.29 3.73
CA SER A 173 6.09 11.94 4.28
C SER A 173 5.96 10.90 3.15
N SER A 174 5.21 11.21 2.09
CA SER A 174 4.94 10.31 0.95
C SER A 174 5.88 10.51 -0.24
N GLU A 175 6.62 11.61 -0.27
CA GLU A 175 7.56 11.97 -1.34
C GLU A 175 8.63 10.91 -1.58
N GLU A 176 9.21 10.33 -0.52
CA GLU A 176 10.26 9.29 -0.65
C GLU A 176 9.72 8.04 -1.37
N LEU A 177 8.52 7.58 -1.01
CA LEU A 177 7.88 6.44 -1.67
C LEU A 177 7.54 6.77 -3.13
N GLN A 178 6.95 7.94 -3.38
CA GLN A 178 6.59 8.38 -4.73
C GLN A 178 7.82 8.50 -5.63
N GLU A 179 8.90 9.10 -5.14
CA GLU A 179 10.14 9.25 -5.90
C GLU A 179 10.76 7.90 -6.23
N TRP A 180 10.84 7.01 -5.23
CA TRP A 180 11.39 5.67 -5.43
C TRP A 180 10.56 4.87 -6.45
N LEU A 181 9.23 4.89 -6.34
CA LEU A 181 8.34 4.21 -7.28
C LEU A 181 8.36 4.84 -8.67
N THR A 182 8.50 6.16 -8.79
CA THR A 182 8.70 6.82 -10.09
C THR A 182 9.97 6.29 -10.76
N HIS A 183 11.06 6.22 -10.01
CA HIS A 183 12.33 5.73 -10.53
C HIS A 183 12.23 4.27 -10.98
N TYR A 184 11.62 3.42 -10.14
CA TYR A 184 11.35 2.03 -10.50
C TYR A 184 10.50 1.91 -11.77
N THR A 185 9.44 2.71 -11.90
CA THR A 185 8.56 2.72 -13.06
C THR A 185 9.30 3.11 -14.34
N ALA A 186 10.21 4.07 -14.28
CA ALA A 186 11.07 4.44 -15.41
C ALA A 186 12.02 3.30 -15.80
N TYR A 187 12.60 2.61 -14.81
CA TYR A 187 13.46 1.44 -15.02
C TYR A 187 12.71 0.26 -15.66
N SER A 188 11.46 0.02 -15.27
CA SER A 188 10.61 -1.06 -15.79
C SER A 188 9.58 -0.60 -16.84
N LEU A 189 9.85 0.51 -17.53
CA LEU A 189 8.86 1.12 -18.43
C LEU A 189 8.51 0.21 -19.61
N GLU A 190 9.47 -0.58 -20.09
CA GLU A 190 9.27 -1.49 -21.21
C GLU A 190 8.19 -2.54 -20.92
N GLU A 191 8.18 -3.07 -19.70
CA GLU A 191 7.22 -4.08 -19.26
C GLU A 191 5.82 -3.48 -19.01
N LEU A 192 5.77 -2.24 -18.50
CA LEU A 192 4.54 -1.58 -18.08
C LEU A 192 3.80 -0.86 -19.22
N ARG A 193 4.52 -0.21 -20.15
CA ARG A 193 3.93 0.67 -21.17
C ARG A 193 2.91 -0.01 -22.09
N GLY A 194 3.02 -1.33 -22.26
CA GLY A 194 2.09 -2.13 -23.07
C GLY A 194 0.76 -2.44 -22.38
N GLN A 195 0.61 -2.12 -21.09
CA GLN A 195 -0.63 -2.37 -20.34
C GLN A 195 -1.60 -1.17 -20.49
N PRO A 196 -2.86 -1.37 -20.93
CA PRO A 196 -3.84 -0.29 -21.01
C PRO A 196 -4.05 0.40 -19.66
N SER A 197 -4.14 -0.36 -18.57
CA SER A 197 -4.30 0.15 -17.21
C SER A 197 -3.15 1.04 -16.75
N PHE A 198 -1.93 0.81 -17.22
CA PHE A 198 -0.80 1.71 -16.95
C PHE A 198 -1.03 3.08 -17.60
N ASN A 199 -1.50 3.10 -18.85
CA ASN A 199 -1.80 4.34 -19.55
C ASN A 199 -2.94 5.12 -18.86
N ASP A 200 -3.92 4.43 -18.30
CA ASP A 200 -5.00 5.06 -17.53
C ASP A 200 -4.48 5.72 -16.24
N VAL A 201 -3.53 5.08 -15.53
CA VAL A 201 -2.86 5.69 -14.37
C VAL A 201 -2.08 6.94 -14.78
N LEU A 202 -1.36 6.93 -15.90
CA LEU A 202 -0.64 8.12 -16.38
C LEU A 202 -1.57 9.29 -16.74
N ARG A 203 -2.76 8.99 -17.28
CA ARG A 203 -3.78 10.01 -17.56
C ARG A 203 -4.37 10.59 -16.28
N LEU A 204 -4.62 9.74 -15.29
CA LEU A 204 -5.15 10.14 -13.99
C LEU A 204 -4.12 10.94 -13.17
N CYS A 205 -2.83 10.66 -13.36
CA CYS A 205 -1.73 11.25 -12.61
C CYS A 205 -0.67 11.85 -13.55
N PRO A 206 -0.92 13.02 -14.19
CA PRO A 206 0.03 13.64 -15.13
C PRO A 206 1.40 13.96 -14.53
N ASP A 207 1.45 14.26 -13.22
CA ASP A 207 2.72 14.49 -12.51
C ASP A 207 3.61 13.24 -12.50
N LEU A 208 3.03 12.04 -12.36
CA LEU A 208 3.76 10.78 -12.48
C LEU A 208 4.34 10.63 -13.89
N ALA A 209 3.53 10.90 -14.93
CA ALA A 209 3.99 10.82 -16.31
C ALA A 209 5.17 11.79 -16.57
N SER A 210 5.07 13.03 -16.12
CA SER A 210 6.14 14.04 -16.20
C SER A 210 7.42 13.57 -15.50
N LYS A 211 7.31 13.05 -14.28
CA LYS A 211 8.45 12.53 -13.50
C LYS A 211 9.08 11.27 -14.09
N ILE A 212 8.32 10.44 -14.81
CA ILE A 212 8.86 9.29 -15.56
C ILE A 212 9.61 9.81 -16.79
N LEU A 213 9.02 10.74 -17.55
CA LEU A 213 9.61 11.28 -18.76
C LEU A 213 10.95 11.98 -18.52
N SER A 214 11.14 12.60 -17.36
CA SER A 214 12.43 13.21 -16.98
C SER A 214 13.54 12.19 -16.67
N ARG A 215 13.21 10.89 -16.56
CA ARG A 215 14.14 9.80 -16.23
C ARG A 215 14.45 8.87 -17.40
N VAL A 216 13.76 9.00 -18.54
CA VAL A 216 13.92 8.11 -19.70
C VAL A 216 14.72 8.78 -20.80
N ASN A 217 15.40 7.95 -21.62
CA ASN A 217 16.10 8.42 -22.80
C ASN A 217 15.13 8.61 -23.98
N PRO A 218 15.38 9.60 -24.87
CA PRO A 218 14.61 9.76 -26.10
C PRO A 218 14.79 8.56 -27.04
N ALA A 219 13.94 8.47 -28.06
CA ALA A 219 14.06 7.45 -29.09
C ALA A 219 15.41 7.53 -29.83
N ASN A 220 16.06 6.38 -30.04
CA ASN A 220 17.39 6.29 -30.67
C ASN A 220 17.36 6.42 -32.20
N SER A 221 16.17 6.50 -32.80
CA SER A 221 15.97 6.61 -34.25
C SER A 221 14.87 7.63 -34.58
N PRO A 222 15.05 8.42 -35.64
CA PRO A 222 13.98 9.26 -36.15
C PRO A 222 12.82 8.39 -36.74
N PRO A 223 11.62 8.97 -36.93
CA PRO A 223 10.48 8.24 -37.50
C PRO A 223 10.61 7.95 -39.00
N TRP A 224 11.59 8.55 -39.69
CA TRP A 224 11.91 8.26 -41.09
C TRP A 224 13.08 7.28 -41.24
N PRO A 225 13.14 6.47 -42.32
CA PRO A 225 14.29 5.61 -42.59
C PRO A 225 15.58 6.43 -42.73
N ARG A 226 16.69 5.95 -42.16
CA ARG A 226 18.01 6.52 -42.47
C ARG A 226 18.41 6.11 -43.88
N GLY A 227 18.09 6.93 -44.87
CA GLY A 227 18.65 6.81 -46.21
C GLY A 227 17.73 7.29 -47.33
N TRP A 228 18.00 8.50 -47.83
CA TRP A 228 18.22 8.72 -49.25
C TRP A 228 19.56 9.46 -49.38
N VAL A 229 20.66 8.72 -49.22
CA VAL A 229 21.97 9.20 -49.67
C VAL A 229 22.32 8.33 -50.87
N ASN A 230 22.06 8.88 -52.06
CA ASN A 230 22.78 8.71 -53.32
C ASN A 230 21.83 8.99 -54.49
N LEU A 231 21.94 10.20 -55.05
CA LEU A 231 22.09 10.40 -56.49
C LEU A 231 23.17 11.47 -56.69
#